data_AF-A0A927Z0J9-F1
#
_entry.id   AF-A0A927Z0J9-F1
#
_cell.length_a   1.000
_cell.length_b   1.000
_cell.length_c   1.000
_cell.angle_alpha   90.00
_cell.angle_beta   90.00
_cell.angle_gamma   90.00
#
_symmetry.space_group_name_H-M   'P 1'
#
loop_
_entity.id
_entity.type
_entity.pdbx_description
1 polymer ?
#
loop_
_entity_poly.entity_id
_entity_poly.type
_entity_poly.pdbx_seq_one_letter_code
_entity_poly.pdbx_strand_id
1 'polypeptide(L)'
;MKKKGIFVGITLALAMICTVGTAMVNKQEAKACGYFKRISLKKCEVNLEQQEFNWTGQECKPEVNVTYLGKDLEENIDFQVQYKRNIDAGNATVTVKGIGDYRSKVKKNFLIKGLDFSNNCDVIIDDINRTAKVYFMGKPLDTKYYSCYYMQDRYVTNQDVAPNGTYYTYTVVRTYTVMGKGPFTGSVVKKAYDRDYQFVPN
;
A
#
# COMPACT_ATOMS: atom_id res chain seq x y z
N MET A 1 -61.43 -37.03 41.74
CA MET A 1 -60.74 -37.76 40.64
C MET A 1 -60.15 -36.76 39.67
N LYS A 2 -58.82 -36.75 39.46
CA LYS A 2 -58.13 -36.42 38.19
C LYS A 2 -56.61 -36.56 38.40
N LYS A 3 -56.06 -37.67 37.91
CA LYS A 3 -54.62 -37.95 37.77
C LYS A 3 -54.26 -37.77 36.28
N LYS A 4 -53.12 -37.11 36.04
CA LYS A 4 -52.08 -37.28 34.97
C LYS A 4 -52.55 -37.24 33.50
N GLY A 5 -51.83 -36.73 32.51
CA GLY A 5 -50.52 -36.10 32.27
C GLY A 5 -50.61 -35.52 30.82
N ILE A 6 -49.64 -34.87 30.21
CA ILE A 6 -48.37 -35.39 29.69
C ILE A 6 -47.71 -34.21 28.92
N PHE A 7 -46.39 -34.10 29.05
CA PHE A 7 -45.49 -33.27 28.25
C PHE A 7 -45.05 -34.06 27.01
N VAL A 8 -45.37 -33.62 25.80
CA VAL A 8 -44.75 -33.97 24.48
C VAL A 8 -45.23 -32.85 23.53
N GLY A 9 -44.50 -32.20 22.63
CA GLY A 9 -43.20 -32.37 22.02
C GLY A 9 -43.21 -31.51 20.75
N ILE A 10 -42.07 -30.99 20.36
CA ILE A 10 -41.85 -30.25 19.11
C ILE A 10 -42.14 -31.17 17.91
N THR A 11 -43.07 -30.81 17.01
CA THR A 11 -43.05 -31.29 15.61
C THR A 11 -43.72 -30.32 14.63
N LEU A 12 -42.96 -30.05 13.56
CA LEU A 12 -43.21 -29.42 12.25
C LEU A 12 -44.65 -29.15 11.76
N ALA A 13 -44.79 -27.91 11.25
CA ALA A 13 -45.08 -27.53 9.85
C ALA A 13 -46.38 -27.99 9.14
N LEU A 14 -46.80 -27.10 8.22
CA LEU A 14 -47.90 -27.19 7.25
C LEU A 14 -49.30 -26.92 7.79
N ALA A 15 -49.74 -25.66 7.67
CA ALA A 15 -51.02 -25.31 7.06
C ALA A 15 -51.14 -23.79 6.92
N MET A 16 -50.79 -23.26 5.75
CA MET A 16 -51.56 -22.24 5.05
C MET A 16 -51.00 -22.16 3.63
N ILE A 17 -51.43 -23.12 2.80
CA ILE A 17 -51.46 -22.91 1.36
C ILE A 17 -52.56 -21.87 1.15
N CYS A 18 -52.15 -20.63 0.86
CA CYS A 18 -53.05 -19.62 0.33
C CYS A 18 -53.18 -19.90 -1.17
N THR A 19 -54.26 -20.56 -1.54
CA THR A 19 -54.74 -20.65 -2.91
C THR A 19 -55.12 -19.24 -3.36
N VAL A 20 -54.66 -18.85 -4.55
CA VAL A 20 -54.95 -17.58 -5.27
C VAL A 20 -54.48 -16.27 -4.59
N GLY A 21 -53.34 -15.74 -5.03
CA GLY A 21 -52.92 -14.35 -4.79
C GLY A 21 -51.48 -14.16 -4.29
N THR A 22 -50.46 -14.58 -5.05
CA THR A 22 -49.03 -14.40 -4.72
C THR A 22 -48.50 -12.97 -4.99
N ALA A 23 -49.27 -11.94 -4.65
CA ALA A 23 -48.79 -10.57 -4.64
C ALA A 23 -48.93 -10.00 -3.22
N MET A 24 -47.77 -9.71 -2.61
CA MET A 24 -47.57 -8.96 -1.35
C MET A 24 -47.74 -9.75 -0.04
N VAL A 25 -46.76 -10.59 0.27
CA VAL A 25 -46.20 -10.53 1.64
C VAL A 25 -45.34 -9.27 1.68
N ASN A 26 -45.80 -8.22 2.35
CA ASN A 26 -45.07 -6.96 2.48
C ASN A 26 -43.69 -7.24 3.13
N LYS A 27 -42.60 -6.73 2.52
CA LYS A 27 -41.20 -6.81 3.00
C LYS A 27 -41.04 -6.39 4.47
N GLN A 28 -41.98 -5.60 5.01
CA GLN A 28 -42.05 -5.22 6.43
C GLN A 28 -42.56 -6.33 7.37
N GLU A 29 -43.48 -7.20 6.94
CA GLU A 29 -44.06 -8.25 7.79
C GLU A 29 -43.15 -9.48 7.89
N ALA A 30 -42.44 -9.81 6.79
CA ALA A 30 -41.39 -10.84 6.80
C ALA A 30 -40.18 -10.47 7.68
N LYS A 31 -39.93 -9.16 7.88
CA LYS A 31 -38.90 -8.64 8.81
C LYS A 31 -39.27 -8.86 10.27
N ALA A 32 -40.56 -8.88 10.62
CA ALA A 32 -41.04 -9.02 12.00
C ALA A 32 -41.06 -10.49 12.50
N CYS A 33 -41.16 -11.47 11.61
CA CYS A 33 -41.27 -12.91 11.95
C CYS A 33 -39.90 -13.65 12.01
N GLY A 34 -38.77 -12.94 11.90
CA GLY A 34 -37.43 -13.53 12.08
C GLY A 34 -36.95 -14.46 10.96
N TYR A 35 -37.66 -14.53 9.83
CA TYR A 35 -37.33 -15.45 8.72
C TYR A 35 -36.44 -14.85 7.62
N PHE A 36 -36.13 -13.54 7.67
CA PHE A 36 -35.25 -12.93 6.66
C PHE A 36 -33.76 -13.16 6.99
N LYS A 37 -33.26 -14.34 6.67
CA LYS A 37 -31.84 -14.70 6.84
C LYS A 37 -30.99 -13.96 5.81
N ARG A 38 -30.36 -12.86 6.23
CA ARG A 38 -29.41 -12.08 5.40
C ARG A 38 -28.33 -12.96 4.76
N ILE A 39 -27.99 -12.65 3.52
CA ILE A 39 -27.00 -13.35 2.70
C ILE A 39 -25.59 -13.00 3.22
N SER A 40 -24.76 -14.01 3.48
CA SER A 40 -23.38 -13.76 3.92
C SER A 40 -22.51 -13.41 2.73
N LEU A 41 -21.78 -12.29 2.78
CA LEU A 41 -20.79 -11.92 1.75
C LEU A 41 -19.70 -12.98 1.56
N LYS A 42 -19.46 -13.86 2.54
CA LYS A 42 -18.57 -15.03 2.36
C LYS A 42 -19.05 -16.03 1.29
N LYS A 43 -20.30 -15.91 0.84
CA LYS A 43 -20.89 -16.70 -0.27
C LYS A 43 -20.94 -15.91 -1.58
N CYS A 44 -20.54 -14.64 -1.54
CA CYS A 44 -20.46 -13.77 -2.71
C CYS A 44 -19.04 -13.85 -3.28
N GLU A 45 -18.93 -13.59 -4.56
CA GLU A 45 -17.64 -13.36 -5.20
C GLU A 45 -17.25 -11.90 -4.96
N VAL A 46 -16.04 -11.66 -4.47
CA VAL A 46 -15.52 -10.32 -4.15
C VAL A 46 -14.14 -10.19 -4.79
N ASN A 47 -14.03 -9.34 -5.79
CA ASN A 47 -12.82 -9.15 -6.59
C ASN A 47 -12.37 -7.69 -6.53
N LEU A 48 -11.05 -7.49 -6.62
CA LEU A 48 -10.44 -6.19 -6.83
C LEU A 48 -9.98 -6.14 -8.27
N GLU A 49 -10.23 -5.05 -8.99
CA GLU A 49 -9.78 -4.92 -10.38
C GLU A 49 -8.26 -4.90 -10.50
N GLN A 50 -7.60 -4.32 -9.51
CA GLN A 50 -6.14 -4.24 -9.44
C GLN A 50 -5.67 -4.51 -8.01
N GLN A 51 -4.61 -5.31 -7.89
CA GLN A 51 -4.05 -5.73 -6.60
C GLN A 51 -2.66 -5.15 -6.34
N GLU A 52 -2.07 -4.42 -7.30
CA GLU A 52 -0.74 -3.81 -7.18
C GLU A 52 -0.73 -2.39 -7.74
N PHE A 53 -0.25 -1.42 -6.98
CA PHE A 53 -0.14 0.00 -7.37
C PHE A 53 1.28 0.51 -7.10
N ASN A 54 1.72 1.54 -7.82
CA ASN A 54 2.94 2.27 -7.43
C ASN A 54 2.59 3.39 -6.46
N TRP A 55 3.46 3.67 -5.49
CA TRP A 55 3.25 4.75 -4.55
C TRP A 55 3.21 6.12 -5.24
N THR A 56 2.18 6.91 -4.95
CA THR A 56 1.98 8.27 -5.51
C THR A 56 1.94 9.36 -4.45
N GLY A 57 1.91 8.98 -3.16
CA GLY A 57 1.65 9.89 -2.04
C GLY A 57 0.18 10.24 -1.83
N GLN A 58 -0.73 9.64 -2.61
CA GLN A 58 -2.18 9.79 -2.46
C GLN A 58 -2.85 8.47 -2.09
N GLU A 59 -4.13 8.53 -1.73
CA GLU A 59 -4.93 7.34 -1.45
C GLU A 59 -5.11 6.47 -2.69
N CYS A 60 -4.68 5.21 -2.62
CA CYS A 60 -4.99 4.16 -3.58
C CYS A 60 -6.31 3.47 -3.19
N LYS A 61 -7.31 3.50 -4.08
CA LYS A 61 -8.61 2.86 -3.86
C LYS A 61 -8.92 1.93 -5.04
N PRO A 62 -8.48 0.66 -5.02
CA PRO A 62 -8.90 -0.30 -6.04
C PRO A 62 -10.41 -0.44 -6.06
N GLU A 63 -10.97 -0.50 -7.26
CA GLU A 63 -12.39 -0.77 -7.49
C GLU A 63 -12.75 -2.18 -7.02
N VAL A 64 -13.94 -2.31 -6.41
CA VAL A 64 -14.42 -3.51 -5.75
C VAL A 64 -15.66 -4.02 -6.45
N ASN A 65 -15.53 -5.16 -7.11
CA ASN A 65 -16.64 -5.82 -7.78
C ASN A 65 -17.16 -6.97 -6.91
N VAL A 66 -18.45 -6.94 -6.58
CA VAL A 66 -19.11 -7.94 -5.74
C VAL A 66 -20.30 -8.53 -6.48
N THR A 67 -20.31 -9.85 -6.64
CA THR A 67 -21.41 -10.55 -7.31
C THR A 67 -21.98 -11.67 -6.45
N TYR A 68 -23.26 -11.96 -6.61
CA TYR A 68 -23.94 -13.06 -5.94
C TYR A 68 -24.91 -13.75 -6.90
N LEU A 69 -24.64 -15.03 -7.24
CA LEU A 69 -25.46 -15.82 -8.15
C LEU A 69 -25.75 -15.13 -9.49
N GLY A 70 -24.76 -14.41 -10.04
CA GLY A 70 -24.88 -13.68 -11.30
C GLY A 70 -25.50 -12.29 -11.19
N LYS A 71 -25.89 -11.83 -9.99
CA LYS A 71 -26.32 -10.45 -9.75
C LYS A 71 -25.14 -9.61 -9.24
N ASP A 72 -24.90 -8.47 -9.89
CA ASP A 72 -23.99 -7.44 -9.37
C ASP A 72 -24.62 -6.73 -8.16
N LEU A 73 -23.81 -6.54 -7.12
CA LEU A 73 -24.24 -5.84 -5.92
C LEU A 73 -23.85 -4.37 -6.00
N GLU A 74 -24.66 -3.51 -5.40
CA GLU A 74 -24.43 -2.06 -5.44
C GLU A 74 -23.77 -1.56 -4.15
N GLU A 75 -22.69 -0.78 -4.29
CA GLU A 75 -22.06 -0.10 -3.15
C GLU A 75 -23.02 0.93 -2.54
N ASN A 76 -23.00 1.05 -1.22
CA ASN A 76 -23.89 1.86 -0.39
C ASN A 76 -25.36 1.38 -0.33
N ILE A 77 -25.73 0.33 -1.07
CA ILE A 77 -27.03 -0.34 -0.97
C ILE A 77 -26.89 -1.75 -0.40
N ASP A 78 -26.06 -2.58 -1.02
CA ASP A 78 -25.85 -3.98 -0.67
C ASP A 78 -24.58 -4.18 0.17
N PHE A 79 -23.55 -3.34 -0.03
CA PHE A 79 -22.32 -3.36 0.76
C PHE A 79 -21.69 -1.97 0.94
N GLN A 80 -20.73 -1.85 1.84
CA GLN A 80 -19.88 -0.67 2.01
C GLN A 80 -18.41 -1.08 1.96
N VAL A 81 -17.56 -0.23 1.38
CA VAL A 81 -16.12 -0.45 1.30
C VAL A 81 -15.37 0.46 2.27
N GLN A 82 -14.33 -0.08 2.91
CA GLN A 82 -13.42 0.67 3.76
C GLN A 82 -11.98 0.29 3.43
N TYR A 83 -11.11 1.29 3.35
CA TYR A 83 -9.69 1.11 3.07
C TYR A 83 -8.86 1.36 4.32
N LYS A 84 -7.73 0.64 4.44
CA LYS A 84 -6.76 0.83 5.52
C LYS A 84 -5.34 0.70 4.96
N ARG A 85 -4.45 1.59 5.42
CA ARG A 85 -3.03 1.67 5.00
C ARG A 85 -2.92 1.82 3.48
N ASN A 86 -3.76 2.66 2.89
CA ASN A 86 -3.92 2.80 1.45
C ASN A 86 -3.19 4.03 0.87
N ILE A 87 -2.21 4.59 1.59
CA ILE A 87 -1.38 5.70 1.12
C ILE A 87 0.07 5.26 1.06
N ASP A 88 0.61 4.75 2.17
CA ASP A 88 2.01 4.34 2.27
C ASP A 88 2.29 3.03 1.53
N ALA A 89 3.54 2.87 1.08
CA ALA A 89 3.99 1.63 0.48
C ALA A 89 3.88 0.45 1.47
N GLY A 90 3.52 -0.72 0.94
CA GLY A 90 3.31 -1.95 1.69
C GLY A 90 1.93 -2.57 1.47
N ASN A 91 1.55 -3.47 2.38
CA ASN A 91 0.29 -4.21 2.30
C ASN A 91 -0.88 -3.40 2.85
N ALA A 92 -1.73 -2.95 1.94
CA ALA A 92 -2.99 -2.28 2.19
C ALA A 92 -4.15 -3.29 2.27
N THR A 93 -5.25 -2.89 2.90
CA THR A 93 -6.42 -3.76 3.10
C THR A 93 -7.70 -3.04 2.70
N VAL A 94 -8.51 -3.72 1.88
CA VAL A 94 -9.91 -3.39 1.58
C VAL A 94 -10.81 -4.26 2.45
N THR A 95 -11.78 -3.65 3.13
CA THR A 95 -12.81 -4.34 3.90
C THR A 95 -14.17 -4.05 3.30
N VAL A 96 -14.81 -5.10 2.78
CA VAL A 96 -16.17 -5.05 2.24
C VAL A 96 -17.13 -5.54 3.31
N LYS A 97 -18.11 -4.71 3.69
CA LYS A 97 -19.09 -5.00 4.74
C LYS A 97 -20.49 -5.05 4.16
N GLY A 98 -21.19 -6.17 4.33
CA GLY A 98 -22.57 -6.31 3.86
C GLY A 98 -23.53 -5.43 4.66
N ILE A 99 -24.42 -4.74 3.95
CA ILE A 99 -25.52 -3.93 4.48
C ILE A 99 -26.84 -4.38 3.84
N GLY A 100 -27.97 -3.86 4.32
CA GLY A 100 -29.30 -4.28 3.83
C GLY A 100 -29.51 -5.80 3.92
N ASP A 101 -29.78 -6.42 2.77
CA ASP A 101 -30.09 -7.84 2.64
C ASP A 101 -28.83 -8.74 2.73
N TYR A 102 -27.62 -8.14 2.75
CA TYR A 102 -26.33 -8.81 2.88
C TYR A 102 -25.70 -8.57 4.24
N ARG A 103 -24.86 -9.49 4.72
CA ARG A 103 -24.18 -9.44 6.03
C ARG A 103 -22.73 -9.95 5.96
N SER A 104 -22.04 -9.89 7.10
CA SER A 104 -20.63 -10.29 7.27
C SER A 104 -19.66 -9.36 6.53
N LYS A 105 -18.37 -9.56 6.80
CA LYS A 105 -17.28 -8.79 6.18
C LYS A 105 -16.36 -9.72 5.41
N VAL A 106 -15.86 -9.26 4.27
CA VAL A 106 -14.79 -9.87 3.50
C VAL A 106 -13.62 -8.89 3.45
N LYS A 107 -12.40 -9.39 3.60
CA LYS A 107 -11.19 -8.58 3.48
C LYS A 107 -10.40 -9.05 2.28
N LYS A 108 -9.86 -8.09 1.53
CA LYS A 108 -8.90 -8.30 0.45
C LYS A 108 -7.69 -7.43 0.71
N ASN A 109 -6.52 -7.89 0.27
CA ASN A 109 -5.30 -7.13 0.37
C ASN A 109 -4.88 -6.68 -1.03
N PHE A 110 -4.19 -5.56 -1.08
CA PHE A 110 -3.50 -5.08 -2.27
C PHE A 110 -2.16 -4.48 -1.85
N LEU A 111 -1.21 -4.46 -2.78
CA LEU A 111 0.15 -3.99 -2.57
C LEU A 111 0.30 -2.58 -3.14
N ILE A 112 0.85 -1.67 -2.34
CA ILE A 112 1.38 -0.40 -2.83
C ILE A 112 2.90 -0.55 -2.88
N LYS A 113 3.46 -0.66 -4.08
CA LYS A 113 4.90 -0.81 -4.30
C LYS A 113 5.60 0.50 -3.98
N GLY A 114 6.69 0.36 -3.21
CA GLY A 114 7.64 1.43 -3.03
C GLY A 114 8.35 1.76 -4.34
N LEU A 115 8.94 2.95 -4.40
CA LEU A 115 9.71 3.41 -5.55
C LEU A 115 11.20 3.16 -5.32
N ASP A 116 11.90 2.72 -6.36
CA ASP A 116 13.34 2.48 -6.28
C ASP A 116 14.14 3.78 -6.43
N PHE A 117 14.94 4.07 -5.41
CA PHE A 117 15.87 5.20 -5.37
C PHE A 117 17.05 5.03 -6.31
N SER A 118 17.45 3.80 -6.62
CA SER A 118 18.77 3.48 -7.17
C SER A 118 19.03 4.14 -8.53
N ASN A 119 17.99 4.35 -9.35
CA ASN A 119 18.11 4.88 -10.71
C ASN A 119 17.33 6.17 -10.98
N ASN A 120 16.51 6.64 -10.03
CA ASN A 120 15.60 7.77 -10.23
C ASN A 120 15.93 8.99 -9.36
N CYS A 121 17.11 8.97 -8.72
CA CYS A 121 17.56 10.02 -7.82
C CYS A 121 18.77 10.77 -8.37
N ASP A 122 18.64 12.09 -8.46
CA ASP A 122 19.77 13.00 -8.56
C ASP A 122 20.14 13.47 -7.16
N VAL A 123 21.42 13.34 -6.83
CA VAL A 123 21.94 13.64 -5.50
C VAL A 123 23.06 14.65 -5.64
N ILE A 124 22.87 15.80 -5.00
CA ILE A 124 23.87 16.86 -4.89
C ILE A 124 24.43 16.82 -3.46
N ILE A 125 25.74 16.64 -3.35
CA ILE A 125 26.44 16.61 -2.07
C ILE A 125 26.96 18.01 -1.74
N ASP A 126 26.68 18.45 -0.52
CA ASP A 126 27.36 19.56 0.13
C ASP A 126 28.41 18.96 1.07
N ASP A 127 29.64 18.88 0.57
CA ASP A 127 30.75 18.18 1.24
C ASP A 127 31.21 18.93 2.50
N ILE A 128 31.11 20.26 2.50
CA ILE A 128 31.49 21.12 3.63
C ILE A 128 30.57 20.84 4.82
N ASN A 129 29.26 20.83 4.58
CA ASN A 129 28.27 20.59 5.63
C ASN A 129 27.95 19.10 5.81
N ARG A 130 28.52 18.21 5.00
CA ARG A 130 28.25 16.77 4.95
C ARG A 130 26.76 16.44 4.80
N THR A 131 26.06 17.23 3.98
CA THR A 131 24.63 17.03 3.70
C THR A 131 24.40 16.69 2.23
N ALA A 132 23.19 16.22 1.92
CA ALA A 132 22.78 15.94 0.56
C ALA A 132 21.42 16.59 0.27
N LYS A 133 21.30 17.19 -0.92
CA LYS A 133 20.03 17.56 -1.54
C LYS A 133 19.67 16.49 -2.57
N VAL A 134 18.51 15.89 -2.41
CA VAL A 134 18.05 14.78 -3.27
C VAL A 134 16.88 15.26 -4.12
N TYR A 135 16.90 14.91 -5.39
CA TYR A 135 15.80 15.09 -6.32
C TYR A 135 15.35 13.73 -6.82
N PHE A 136 14.08 13.39 -6.59
CA PHE A 136 13.48 12.16 -7.11
C PHE A 136 12.66 12.50 -8.35
N MET A 137 13.00 11.90 -9.50
CA MET A 137 12.37 12.20 -10.80
C MET A 137 12.33 13.71 -11.11
N GLY A 138 13.44 14.41 -10.84
CA GLY A 138 13.58 15.84 -11.10
C GLY A 138 12.90 16.78 -10.08
N LYS A 139 12.24 16.25 -9.05
CA LYS A 139 11.60 17.07 -7.99
C LYS A 139 12.38 16.99 -6.68
N PRO A 140 12.54 18.12 -5.95
CA PRO A 140 13.22 18.10 -4.67
C PRO A 140 12.48 17.19 -3.70
N LEU A 141 13.22 16.33 -3.02
CA LEU A 141 12.70 15.37 -2.06
C LEU A 141 12.96 15.86 -0.64
N ASP A 142 11.95 15.74 0.23
CA ASP A 142 12.07 16.10 1.64
C ASP A 142 13.01 15.14 2.39
N THR A 143 13.84 15.69 3.28
CA THR A 143 14.81 14.97 4.11
C THR A 143 14.22 13.82 4.94
N LYS A 144 12.92 13.83 5.28
CA LYS A 144 12.28 12.71 5.98
C LYS A 144 12.26 11.41 5.15
N TYR A 145 12.37 11.52 3.83
CA TYR A 145 12.34 10.40 2.89
C TYR A 145 13.72 9.83 2.54
N TYR A 146 14.80 10.35 3.13
CA TYR A 146 16.12 9.76 2.92
C TYR A 146 17.05 9.95 4.14
N SER A 147 18.17 9.25 4.11
CA SER A 147 19.33 9.54 4.94
C SER A 147 20.55 9.66 4.04
N CYS A 148 21.53 10.47 4.45
CA CYS A 148 22.85 10.53 3.83
C CYS A 148 23.90 10.10 4.86
N TYR A 149 24.80 9.20 4.46
CA TYR A 149 25.89 8.70 5.28
C TYR A 149 27.21 8.92 4.57
N TYR A 150 28.16 9.55 5.25
CA TYR A 150 29.56 9.53 4.86
C TYR A 150 30.15 8.16 5.17
N MET A 151 30.90 7.58 4.23
CA MET A 151 31.45 6.24 4.36
C MET A 151 32.96 6.27 4.60
N GLN A 152 33.72 6.76 3.62
CA GLN A 152 35.18 6.75 3.66
C GLN A 152 35.79 7.78 2.70
N ASP A 153 37.01 8.18 3.01
CA ASP A 153 37.89 8.96 2.16
C ASP A 153 38.86 8.03 1.42
N ARG A 154 39.09 8.32 0.15
CA ARG A 154 40.15 7.70 -0.64
C ARG A 154 41.07 8.78 -1.19
N TYR A 155 42.35 8.70 -0.85
CA TYR A 155 43.39 9.57 -1.36
C TYR A 155 43.94 8.99 -2.66
N VAL A 156 44.00 9.82 -3.70
CA VAL A 156 44.54 9.46 -5.02
C VAL A 156 45.61 10.48 -5.38
N THR A 157 46.81 10.00 -5.63
CA THR A 157 47.92 10.83 -6.08
C THR A 157 48.24 10.49 -7.53
N ASN A 158 48.28 11.49 -8.39
CA ASN A 158 48.75 11.38 -9.77
C ASN A 158 50.04 12.18 -9.94
N GLN A 159 50.99 11.62 -10.70
CA GLN A 159 52.28 12.24 -10.99
C GLN A 159 52.43 12.41 -12.50
N ASP A 160 52.70 13.65 -12.92
CA ASP A 160 53.02 13.99 -14.31
C ASP A 160 54.45 14.53 -14.38
N VAL A 161 55.32 13.83 -15.12
CA VAL A 161 56.73 14.22 -15.29
C VAL A 161 56.88 15.07 -16.55
N ALA A 162 57.37 16.30 -16.39
CA ALA A 162 57.63 17.23 -17.49
C ALA A 162 59.12 17.61 -17.56
N PRO A 163 59.62 18.15 -18.68
CA PRO A 163 61.02 18.56 -18.81
C PRO A 163 61.50 19.59 -17.76
N ASN A 164 60.58 20.38 -17.22
CA ASN A 164 60.86 21.47 -16.28
C ASN A 164 60.58 21.13 -14.80
N GLY A 165 60.10 19.94 -14.49
CA GLY A 165 59.74 19.55 -13.13
C GLY A 165 58.69 18.44 -13.09
N THR A 166 58.36 18.00 -11.88
CA THR A 166 57.31 17.02 -11.63
C THR A 166 56.09 17.70 -11.01
N TYR A 167 54.90 17.40 -11.54
CA TYR A 167 53.62 17.87 -11.01
C TYR A 167 52.94 16.73 -10.27
N TYR A 168 52.51 16.99 -9.04
CA TYR A 168 51.71 16.08 -8.24
C TYR A 168 50.30 16.64 -8.07
N THR A 169 49.30 15.83 -8.38
CA THR A 169 47.90 16.14 -8.07
C THR A 169 47.43 15.21 -6.97
N TYR A 170 46.96 15.77 -5.86
CA TYR A 170 46.36 15.03 -4.76
C TYR A 170 44.85 15.23 -4.80
N THR A 171 44.11 14.13 -4.94
CA THR A 171 42.65 14.13 -4.94
C THR A 171 42.13 13.36 -3.76
N VAL A 172 41.30 13.98 -2.94
CA VAL A 172 40.50 13.28 -1.92
C VAL A 172 39.14 12.95 -2.53
N VAL A 173 38.80 11.67 -2.58
CA VAL A 173 37.52 11.18 -3.04
C VAL A 173 36.69 10.74 -1.85
N ARG A 174 35.66 11.51 -1.51
CA ARG A 174 34.77 11.24 -0.38
C ARG A 174 33.55 10.49 -0.88
N THR A 175 33.25 9.32 -0.29
CA THR A 175 32.12 8.49 -0.71
C THR A 175 30.93 8.63 0.23
N TYR A 176 29.78 8.93 -0.33
CA TYR A 176 28.50 9.08 0.37
C TYR A 176 27.48 8.04 -0.10
N THR A 177 26.73 7.47 0.83
CA THR A 177 25.59 6.61 0.55
C THR A 177 24.31 7.31 0.97
N VAL A 178 23.40 7.52 0.02
CA VAL A 178 22.08 8.08 0.26
C VAL A 178 21.05 6.96 0.18
N MET A 179 20.35 6.69 1.28
CA MET A 179 19.35 5.62 1.38
C MET A 179 17.94 6.21 1.39
N GLY A 180 17.04 5.64 0.58
CA GLY A 180 15.62 5.97 0.62
C GLY A 180 14.95 5.48 1.91
N LYS A 181 13.93 6.19 2.37
CA LYS A 181 13.09 5.86 3.54
C LYS A 181 11.62 5.92 3.17
N GLY A 182 10.77 5.32 4.01
CA GLY A 182 9.33 5.36 3.85
C GLY A 182 8.89 4.61 2.58
N PRO A 183 8.31 5.28 1.58
CA PRO A 183 7.88 4.63 0.34
C PRO A 183 9.03 4.31 -0.60
N PHE A 184 10.27 4.70 -0.29
CA PHE A 184 11.42 4.46 -1.14
C PHE A 184 12.24 3.28 -0.66
N THR A 185 12.73 2.49 -1.61
CA THR A 185 13.67 1.39 -1.39
C THR A 185 14.97 1.66 -2.11
N GLY A 186 16.06 1.01 -1.69
CA GLY A 186 17.35 1.13 -2.37
C GLY A 186 18.19 2.31 -1.90
N SER A 187 19.32 2.51 -2.58
CA SER A 187 20.30 3.54 -2.23
C SER A 187 21.09 4.00 -3.44
N VAL A 188 21.64 5.20 -3.35
CA VAL A 188 22.53 5.79 -4.35
C VAL A 188 23.86 6.11 -3.69
N VAL A 189 24.96 5.75 -4.37
CA VAL A 189 26.30 6.13 -3.96
C VAL A 189 26.74 7.34 -4.78
N LYS A 190 27.21 8.40 -4.10
CA LYS A 190 27.83 9.57 -4.73
C LYS A 190 29.23 9.81 -4.20
N LYS A 191 30.05 10.44 -5.04
CA LYS A 191 31.42 10.82 -4.72
C LYS A 191 31.56 12.34 -4.84
N ALA A 192 32.16 12.94 -3.82
CA ALA A 192 32.67 14.31 -3.87
C ALA A 192 34.19 14.28 -4.05
N TYR A 193 34.72 15.29 -4.73
CA TYR A 193 36.13 15.36 -5.11
C TYR A 193 36.72 16.68 -4.65
N ASP A 194 37.85 16.60 -3.97
CA ASP A 194 38.64 17.72 -3.48
C ASP A 194 40.03 17.61 -4.10
N ARG A 195 40.56 18.67 -4.72
CA ARG A 195 41.78 18.62 -5.55
C ARG A 195 42.77 19.70 -5.18
N ASP A 196 43.99 19.27 -4.85
CA ASP A 196 45.15 20.12 -4.61
C ASP A 196 46.28 19.84 -5.60
N TYR A 197 47.03 20.88 -5.98
CA TYR A 197 48.13 20.82 -6.94
C TYR A 197 49.45 21.25 -6.31
N GLN A 198 50.52 20.46 -6.51
CA GLN A 198 51.89 20.82 -6.12
C GLN A 198 52.86 20.66 -7.30
N PHE A 199 53.75 21.64 -7.47
CA PHE A 199 54.82 21.62 -8.46
C PHE A 199 56.18 21.54 -7.78
N VAL A 200 57.03 20.61 -8.23
CA VAL A 200 58.40 20.44 -7.76
C VAL A 200 59.35 20.70 -8.94
N PRO A 201 60.09 21.82 -8.94
CA PRO A 201 61.08 22.09 -9.98
C PRO A 201 62.26 21.12 -9.90
N ASN A 202 62.86 20.83 -11.06
CA ASN A 202 64.06 19.99 -11.19
C ASN A 202 65.31 20.65 -10.58
#